data_AF-A0A7S0XSJ6-F1
#
_entry.id   AF-A0A7S0XSJ6-F1
#
_cell.length_a   1.000
_cell.length_b   1.000
_cell.length_c   1.000
_cell.angle_alpha   90.00
_cell.angle_beta   90.00
_cell.angle_gamma   90.00
#
_symmetry.space_group_name_H-M   'P 1'
#
loop_
_entity.id
_entity.type
_entity.pdbx_description
1 polymer ?
#
loop_
_entity_poly.entity_id
_entity_poly.type
_entity_poly.pdbx_seq_one_letter_code
_entity_poly.pdbx_strand_id
1 'polypeptide(L)'
;MADQDFITRALSSLSQQMALANAAGGDGGSVADDKNSSLDKSIEAHAKSLVDDDTPKIDSAVKSYLSLVAARSVVASEIDVLSENVKSFDEQVKLNSMDMKSALTCARKLLNGINTTLIPKRNDKEDEKDDSDNETNDETHKMMDAATHIVWNRLVENKDMKPSKVLGRKSLIVAWPYIQESFRRGVDSNEECTDDASRNADALLRSYSTELLPAIAPPQGIEKDAWIAYYTEFGNLLNKACQNDENKQKDDEENEDDSKLLWSADKGVSELQRRQDRRTKRAEVLTQSSNDQAVESSMSTS
;
A
#
# COMPACT_ATOMS: atom_id res chain seq x y z
N MET A 1 -16.30 -22.74 -2.55
CA MET A 1 -15.78 -24.03 -2.05
C MET A 1 -14.34 -24.27 -2.51
N ALA A 2 -13.98 -24.03 -3.78
CA ALA A 2 -12.60 -24.22 -4.26
C ALA A 2 -11.54 -23.34 -3.56
N ASP A 3 -11.89 -22.11 -3.18
CA ASP A 3 -10.94 -21.17 -2.57
C ASP A 3 -10.51 -21.59 -1.15
N GLN A 4 -11.44 -22.16 -0.36
CA GLN A 4 -11.13 -22.63 1.00
C GLN A 4 -10.16 -23.83 0.96
N ASP A 5 -10.35 -24.76 0.03
CA ASP A 5 -9.44 -25.91 -0.12
C ASP A 5 -8.00 -25.48 -0.45
N PHE A 6 -7.83 -24.42 -1.26
CA PHE A 6 -6.51 -23.89 -1.53
C PHE A 6 -5.89 -23.22 -0.31
N ILE A 7 -6.65 -22.37 0.39
CA ILE A 7 -6.16 -21.70 1.59
C ILE A 7 -5.75 -22.75 2.64
N THR A 8 -6.57 -23.79 2.85
CA THR A 8 -6.24 -24.89 3.76
C THR A 8 -4.99 -25.64 3.32
N ARG A 9 -4.79 -25.90 2.02
CA ARG A 9 -3.53 -26.51 1.53
C ARG A 9 -2.32 -25.58 1.68
N ALA A 10 -2.51 -24.28 1.45
CA ALA A 10 -1.46 -23.28 1.59
C ALA A 10 -1.01 -23.18 3.05
N LEU A 11 -1.96 -23.10 3.98
CA LEU A 11 -1.72 -23.11 5.42
C LEU A 11 -1.13 -24.43 5.90
N SER A 12 -1.62 -25.57 5.42
CA SER A 12 -1.08 -26.89 5.78
C SER A 12 0.38 -27.06 5.35
N SER A 13 0.72 -26.60 4.15
CA SER A 13 2.10 -26.70 3.66
C SER A 13 3.00 -25.57 4.20
N LEU A 14 2.46 -24.45 4.65
CA LEU A 14 3.17 -23.47 5.50
C LEU A 14 3.53 -24.11 6.85
N SER A 15 2.55 -24.73 7.52
CA SER A 15 2.76 -25.47 8.77
C SER A 15 3.83 -26.56 8.62
N GLN A 16 3.83 -27.29 7.50
CA GLN A 16 4.87 -28.27 7.21
C GLN A 16 6.27 -27.64 7.00
N GLN A 17 6.36 -26.51 6.30
CA GLN A 17 7.64 -25.80 6.10
C GLN A 17 8.20 -25.25 7.42
N MET A 18 7.33 -24.73 8.29
CA MET A 18 7.68 -24.27 9.64
C MET A 18 8.19 -25.43 10.52
N ALA A 19 7.48 -26.57 10.51
CA ALA A 19 7.90 -27.76 11.25
C ALA A 19 9.28 -28.27 10.81
N LEU A 20 9.58 -28.21 9.50
CA LEU A 20 10.90 -28.59 8.98
C LEU A 20 12.00 -27.59 9.37
N ALA A 21 11.71 -26.29 9.39
CA ALA A 21 12.65 -25.26 9.84
C ALA A 21 13.01 -25.45 11.33
N ASN A 22 12.00 -25.71 12.17
CA ASN A 22 12.20 -25.96 13.60
C ASN A 22 12.95 -27.29 13.88
N ALA A 23 12.76 -28.31 13.05
CA ALA A 23 13.45 -29.59 13.18
C ALA A 23 14.94 -29.55 12.77
N ALA A 24 15.34 -28.59 11.92
CA ALA A 24 16.72 -28.46 11.45
C ALA A 24 17.65 -27.78 12.48
N GLY A 25 17.10 -27.17 13.54
CA GLY A 25 17.85 -26.35 14.51
C GLY A 25 18.11 -26.97 15.90
N GLY A 26 17.70 -28.21 16.19
CA GLY A 26 17.68 -28.72 17.58
C GLY A 26 18.28 -30.11 17.79
N ASP A 27 19.55 -30.16 18.17
CA ASP A 27 20.15 -31.31 18.87
C ASP A 27 19.85 -31.16 20.38
N GLY A 28 18.95 -32.00 20.91
CA GLY A 28 18.82 -32.34 22.34
C GLY A 28 18.11 -31.35 23.29
N GLY A 29 16.85 -31.64 23.66
CA GLY A 29 16.25 -31.07 24.88
C GLY A 29 14.71 -31.14 24.98
N SER A 30 14.19 -32.17 25.64
CA SER A 30 12.76 -32.51 25.78
C SER A 30 11.93 -31.63 26.74
N VAL A 31 12.04 -30.29 26.66
CA VAL A 31 11.25 -29.37 27.53
C VAL A 31 10.58 -28.21 26.75
N ALA A 32 10.53 -28.27 25.42
CA ALA A 32 10.08 -27.15 24.57
C ALA A 32 8.68 -27.30 23.93
N ASP A 33 7.88 -28.33 24.30
CA ASP A 33 6.66 -28.69 23.54
C ASP A 33 5.51 -27.65 23.65
N ASP A 34 5.36 -26.93 24.76
CA ASP A 34 4.20 -26.03 24.93
C ASP A 34 4.37 -24.65 24.29
N LYS A 35 5.59 -24.10 24.21
CA LYS A 35 5.82 -22.77 23.62
C LYS A 35 5.74 -22.78 22.08
N ASN A 36 6.30 -23.80 21.44
CA ASN A 36 6.21 -23.93 19.97
C ASN A 36 4.77 -24.09 19.49
N SER A 37 3.94 -24.84 20.23
CA SER A 37 2.52 -25.01 19.93
C SER A 37 1.72 -23.69 19.94
N SER A 38 2.08 -22.75 20.83
CA SER A 38 1.41 -21.45 20.89
C SER A 38 1.83 -20.52 19.74
N LEU A 39 3.10 -20.56 19.35
CA LEU A 39 3.64 -19.74 18.27
C LEU A 39 3.10 -20.19 16.91
N ASP A 40 3.07 -21.50 16.66
CA ASP A 40 2.52 -22.09 15.43
C ASP A 40 1.04 -21.71 15.24
N LYS A 41 0.25 -21.74 16.31
CA LYS A 41 -1.15 -21.30 16.29
C LYS A 41 -1.29 -19.81 15.99
N SER A 42 -0.38 -18.98 16.51
CA SER A 42 -0.37 -17.53 16.24
C SER A 42 -0.10 -17.26 14.76
N ILE A 43 0.84 -17.99 14.15
CA ILE A 43 1.23 -17.81 12.75
C ILE A 43 0.15 -18.33 11.80
N GLU A 44 -0.48 -19.46 12.12
CA GLU A 44 -1.64 -19.96 11.37
C GLU A 44 -2.81 -18.97 11.46
N ALA A 45 -3.10 -18.45 12.66
CA ALA A 45 -4.13 -17.43 12.85
C ALA A 45 -3.83 -16.15 12.07
N HIS A 46 -2.56 -15.71 12.06
CA HIS A 46 -2.12 -14.57 11.26
C HIS A 46 -2.34 -14.82 9.76
N ALA A 47 -1.85 -15.94 9.24
CA ALA A 47 -1.99 -16.28 7.82
C ALA A 47 -3.46 -16.40 7.39
N LYS A 48 -4.33 -16.94 8.26
CA LYS A 48 -5.78 -16.94 8.03
C LYS A 48 -6.37 -15.52 8.04
N SER A 49 -5.97 -14.69 9.00
CA SER A 49 -6.43 -13.30 9.11
C SER A 49 -6.06 -12.45 7.88
N LEU A 50 -4.91 -12.71 7.25
CA LEU A 50 -4.52 -12.06 5.98
C LEU A 50 -5.53 -12.32 4.84
N VAL A 51 -6.20 -13.48 4.86
CA VAL A 51 -7.13 -13.88 3.81
C VAL A 51 -8.57 -13.54 4.16
N ASP A 52 -8.99 -13.81 5.40
CA ASP A 52 -10.40 -13.66 5.77
C ASP A 52 -10.72 -12.24 6.26
N ASP A 53 -9.85 -11.65 7.08
CA ASP A 53 -10.16 -10.42 7.82
C ASP A 53 -9.56 -9.16 7.19
N ASP A 54 -8.46 -9.30 6.43
CA ASP A 54 -7.76 -8.16 5.83
C ASP A 54 -8.60 -7.57 4.69
N THR A 55 -9.45 -6.60 5.05
CA THR A 55 -10.35 -5.88 4.14
C THR A 55 -10.10 -4.37 4.27
N PRO A 56 -10.19 -3.61 3.15
CA PRO A 56 -10.54 -4.05 1.81
C PRO A 56 -9.40 -4.81 1.11
N LYS A 57 -9.77 -5.64 0.12
CA LYS A 57 -8.80 -6.35 -0.74
C LYS A 57 -8.08 -5.37 -1.67
N ILE A 58 -6.84 -5.69 -2.03
CA ILE A 58 -5.97 -4.81 -2.84
C ILE A 58 -6.66 -4.38 -4.16
N ASP A 59 -7.36 -5.28 -4.86
CA ASP A 59 -8.11 -4.94 -6.09
C ASP A 59 -9.19 -3.88 -5.85
N SER A 60 -9.82 -3.89 -4.67
CA SER A 60 -10.80 -2.86 -4.31
C SER A 60 -10.11 -1.54 -3.99
N ALA A 61 -8.98 -1.55 -3.27
CA ALA A 61 -8.20 -0.36 -2.99
C ALA A 61 -7.64 0.29 -4.28
N VAL A 62 -7.15 -0.50 -5.25
CA VAL A 62 -6.70 0.02 -6.55
C VAL A 62 -7.85 0.64 -7.35
N LYS A 63 -9.06 0.05 -7.29
CA LYS A 63 -10.24 0.65 -7.93
C LYS A 63 -10.66 1.95 -7.25
N SER A 64 -10.64 2.01 -5.92
CA SER A 64 -10.89 3.26 -5.17
C SER A 64 -9.86 4.33 -5.53
N TYR A 65 -8.58 3.95 -5.64
CA TYR A 65 -7.52 4.86 -6.08
C TYR A 65 -7.74 5.37 -7.50
N LEU A 66 -8.13 4.50 -8.44
CA LEU A 66 -8.49 4.92 -9.80
C LEU A 66 -9.64 5.93 -9.81
N SER A 67 -10.69 5.68 -9.00
CA SER A 67 -11.81 6.62 -8.85
C SER A 67 -11.38 7.95 -8.26
N LEU A 68 -10.46 7.94 -7.29
CA LEU A 68 -9.89 9.16 -6.70
C LEU A 68 -9.12 9.98 -7.74
N VAL A 69 -8.26 9.33 -8.52
CA VAL A 69 -7.51 9.99 -9.62
C VAL A 69 -8.47 10.57 -10.66
N ALA A 70 -9.50 9.82 -11.05
CA ALA A 70 -10.51 10.29 -12.00
C ALA A 70 -11.28 11.51 -11.46
N ALA A 71 -11.67 11.50 -10.18
CA ALA A 71 -12.36 12.63 -9.54
C ALA A 71 -11.49 13.90 -9.53
N ARG A 72 -10.19 13.75 -9.24
CA ARG A 72 -9.24 14.89 -9.27
C ARG A 72 -9.04 15.44 -10.67
N SER A 73 -9.01 14.58 -11.70
CA SER A 73 -8.90 14.99 -13.10
C SER A 73 -10.07 15.85 -13.55
N VAL A 74 -11.30 15.49 -13.15
CA VAL A 74 -12.49 16.31 -13.45
C VAL A 74 -12.40 17.68 -12.78
N VAL A 75 -12.04 17.73 -11.49
CA VAL A 75 -11.93 19.00 -10.75
C VAL A 75 -10.82 19.89 -11.32
N ALA A 76 -9.69 19.32 -11.73
CA ALA A 76 -8.61 20.09 -12.37
C ALA A 76 -9.08 20.74 -13.67
N SER A 77 -9.88 20.04 -14.48
CA SER A 77 -10.42 20.59 -15.73
C SER A 77 -11.43 21.74 -15.53
N GLU A 78 -12.08 21.83 -14.36
CA GLU A 78 -13.02 22.90 -14.03
C GLU A 78 -12.31 24.16 -13.49
N ILE A 79 -11.15 24.00 -12.84
CA ILE A 79 -10.42 25.08 -12.15
C ILE A 79 -9.42 25.80 -13.09
N ASP A 80 -9.01 25.18 -14.20
CA ASP A 80 -8.03 25.73 -15.15
C ASP A 80 -8.49 27.01 -15.88
N VAL A 81 -9.69 27.52 -15.56
CA VAL A 81 -10.19 28.82 -16.02
C VAL A 81 -9.65 29.98 -15.17
N LEU A 82 -9.02 29.73 -14.01
CA LEU A 82 -8.71 30.80 -13.03
C LEU A 82 -7.26 30.89 -12.50
N SER A 83 -6.33 30.00 -12.84
CA SER A 83 -5.01 29.96 -12.18
C SER A 83 -3.78 29.94 -13.11
N GLU A 84 -3.52 31.02 -13.84
CA GLU A 84 -2.26 31.18 -14.61
C GLU A 84 -1.02 31.53 -13.75
N ASN A 85 -1.12 31.70 -12.42
CA ASN A 85 -0.06 32.37 -11.65
C ASN A 85 0.58 31.61 -10.47
N VAL A 86 0.36 30.31 -10.30
CA VAL A 86 0.99 29.57 -9.18
C VAL A 86 1.96 28.51 -9.69
N LYS A 87 3.25 28.87 -9.72
CA LYS A 87 4.38 27.95 -9.95
C LYS A 87 4.84 27.35 -8.62
N SER A 88 4.26 26.24 -8.17
CA SER A 88 4.97 25.31 -7.26
C SER A 88 4.20 23.99 -7.06
N PHE A 89 4.95 22.88 -7.08
CA PHE A 89 4.61 21.45 -6.87
C PHE A 89 4.30 20.60 -8.13
N ASP A 90 5.36 20.22 -8.85
CA ASP A 90 5.34 19.53 -10.15
C ASP A 90 4.75 18.09 -10.15
N GLU A 91 4.82 17.33 -9.06
CA GLU A 91 4.40 15.91 -9.07
C GLU A 91 2.89 15.73 -8.89
N GLN A 92 2.26 16.51 -8.01
CA GLN A 92 0.84 16.40 -7.74
C GLN A 92 0.01 16.98 -8.92
N VAL A 93 0.55 18.00 -9.60
CA VAL A 93 -0.06 18.58 -10.81
C VAL A 93 -0.09 17.56 -11.96
N LYS A 94 0.97 16.77 -12.16
CA LYS A 94 1.01 15.73 -13.21
C LYS A 94 -0.06 14.65 -13.04
N LEU A 95 -0.36 14.26 -11.79
CA LEU A 95 -1.43 13.29 -11.54
C LEU A 95 -2.82 13.89 -11.71
N ASN A 96 -2.98 15.16 -11.37
CA ASN A 96 -4.25 15.87 -11.54
C ASN A 96 -4.62 16.10 -13.01
N SER A 97 -3.65 16.09 -13.94
CA SER A 97 -3.91 16.19 -15.38
C SER A 97 -4.02 14.84 -16.10
N MET A 98 -3.82 13.72 -15.40
CA MET A 98 -3.88 12.40 -16.01
C MET A 98 -5.31 12.06 -16.46
N ASP A 99 -5.48 11.76 -17.75
CA ASP A 99 -6.78 11.36 -18.28
C ASP A 99 -7.21 9.98 -17.76
N MET A 100 -8.52 9.72 -17.76
CA MET A 100 -9.10 8.49 -17.21
C MET A 100 -8.58 7.21 -17.90
N LYS A 101 -8.30 7.25 -19.21
CA LYS A 101 -7.81 6.09 -19.96
C LYS A 101 -6.36 5.78 -19.57
N SER A 102 -5.55 6.82 -19.40
CA SER A 102 -4.19 6.71 -18.88
C SER A 102 -4.17 6.14 -17.46
N ALA A 103 -4.98 6.70 -16.55
CA ALA A 103 -5.09 6.22 -15.18
C ALA A 103 -5.55 4.74 -15.11
N LEU A 104 -6.52 4.34 -15.95
CA LEU A 104 -6.96 2.94 -16.04
C LEU A 104 -5.84 2.01 -16.54
N THR A 105 -5.02 2.48 -17.47
CA THR A 105 -3.88 1.73 -18.00
C THR A 105 -2.81 1.55 -16.93
N CYS A 106 -2.51 2.60 -16.15
CA CYS A 106 -1.65 2.55 -14.98
C CYS A 106 -2.19 1.59 -13.91
N ALA A 107 -3.48 1.66 -13.57
CA ALA A 107 -4.12 0.77 -12.61
C ALA A 107 -3.99 -0.72 -13.00
N ARG A 108 -4.20 -1.03 -14.29
CA ARG A 108 -4.03 -2.39 -14.81
C ARG A 108 -2.58 -2.86 -14.73
N LYS A 109 -1.61 -1.98 -15.03
CA LYS A 109 -0.19 -2.30 -14.95
C LYS A 109 0.27 -2.50 -13.51
N LEU A 110 -0.22 -1.66 -12.59
CA LEU A 110 -0.03 -1.77 -11.15
C LEU A 110 -0.54 -3.13 -10.64
N LEU A 111 -1.79 -3.49 -10.96
CA LEU A 111 -2.36 -4.79 -10.60
C LEU A 111 -1.59 -5.95 -11.21
N ASN A 112 -1.11 -5.82 -12.45
CA ASN A 112 -0.27 -6.85 -13.05
C ASN A 112 1.01 -7.03 -12.24
N GLY A 113 1.72 -5.95 -11.91
CA GLY A 113 2.92 -6.01 -11.08
C GLY A 113 2.68 -6.66 -9.72
N ILE A 114 1.64 -6.20 -9.01
CA ILE A 114 1.20 -6.81 -7.74
C ILE A 114 0.98 -8.33 -7.87
N ASN A 115 0.37 -8.78 -8.95
CA ASN A 115 0.03 -10.19 -9.12
C ASN A 115 1.18 -11.06 -9.65
N THR A 116 2.28 -10.46 -10.09
CA THR A 116 3.42 -11.18 -10.69
C THR A 116 4.71 -11.06 -9.89
N THR A 117 4.83 -10.10 -8.98
CA THR A 117 6.04 -9.90 -8.17
C THR A 117 6.15 -10.98 -7.11
N LEU A 118 7.20 -11.79 -7.21
CA LEU A 118 7.64 -12.70 -6.15
C LEU A 118 8.48 -11.93 -5.13
N ILE A 119 8.32 -12.28 -3.86
CA ILE A 119 9.12 -11.75 -2.76
C ILE A 119 10.31 -12.71 -2.54
N PRO A 120 11.56 -12.25 -2.70
CA PRO A 120 12.74 -13.06 -2.38
C PRO A 120 12.70 -13.59 -0.95
N LYS A 121 13.20 -14.82 -0.75
CA LYS A 121 13.38 -15.37 0.59
C LYS A 121 14.53 -14.62 1.26
N ARG A 122 14.33 -14.14 2.49
CA ARG A 122 15.44 -13.63 3.31
C ARG A 122 16.39 -14.80 3.57
N ASN A 123 17.68 -14.59 3.36
CA ASN A 123 18.69 -15.55 3.78
C ASN A 123 18.93 -15.32 5.28
N ASP A 124 18.69 -16.33 6.12
CA ASP A 124 18.82 -16.25 7.59
C ASP A 124 20.25 -15.94 8.10
N LYS A 125 21.19 -15.63 7.20
CA LYS A 125 22.64 -15.51 7.50
C LYS A 125 23.13 -14.07 7.69
N GLU A 126 22.30 -13.05 7.43
CA GLU A 126 22.76 -11.65 7.42
C GLU A 126 22.39 -10.87 8.69
N ASP A 127 21.55 -11.42 9.58
CA ASP A 127 20.98 -10.69 10.73
C ASP A 127 21.57 -11.07 12.11
N GLU A 128 22.70 -11.80 12.18
CA GLU A 128 23.33 -12.23 13.45
C GLU A 128 24.00 -11.11 14.28
N LYS A 129 23.60 -9.83 14.12
CA LYS A 129 24.19 -8.72 14.89
C LYS A 129 23.16 -7.68 15.31
N ASP A 130 22.36 -7.98 16.32
CA ASP A 130 21.90 -6.94 17.24
C ASP A 130 21.59 -7.52 18.61
N ASP A 131 22.49 -7.30 19.58
CA ASP A 131 22.36 -7.68 20.99
C ASP A 131 21.34 -6.76 21.68
N SER A 132 20.04 -6.93 21.39
CA SER A 132 18.96 -6.12 21.98
C SER A 132 18.01 -6.98 22.81
N ASP A 133 17.92 -6.70 24.12
CA ASP A 133 17.14 -7.40 25.17
C ASP A 133 15.59 -7.38 24.99
N ASN A 134 15.07 -7.25 23.77
CA ASN A 134 13.63 -7.28 23.44
C ASN A 134 13.27 -8.38 22.41
N GLU A 135 13.98 -9.51 22.46
CA GLU A 135 13.99 -10.59 21.44
C GLU A 135 12.62 -11.19 21.10
N THR A 136 11.72 -11.37 22.08
CA THR A 136 10.50 -12.19 21.87
C THR A 136 9.46 -11.58 20.94
N ASN A 137 9.32 -10.25 20.92
CA ASN A 137 8.37 -9.59 20.03
C ASN A 137 8.92 -9.49 18.59
N ASP A 138 10.23 -9.29 18.45
CA ASP A 138 10.90 -9.19 17.16
C ASP A 138 10.86 -10.52 16.39
N GLU A 139 11.12 -11.64 17.08
CA GLU A 139 11.02 -12.98 16.47
C GLU A 139 9.60 -13.28 15.96
N THR A 140 8.58 -12.93 16.74
CA THR A 140 7.17 -13.13 16.34
C THR A 140 6.84 -12.32 15.07
N HIS A 141 7.28 -11.05 15.00
CA HIS A 141 7.09 -10.22 13.81
C HIS A 141 7.82 -10.79 12.58
N LYS A 142 9.07 -11.24 12.75
CA LYS A 142 9.85 -11.89 11.69
C LYS A 142 9.13 -13.14 11.14
N MET A 143 8.54 -13.96 12.01
CA MET A 143 7.79 -15.14 11.57
C MET A 143 6.47 -14.77 10.87
N MET A 144 5.77 -13.72 11.33
CA MET A 144 4.56 -13.21 10.66
C MET A 144 4.86 -12.64 9.27
N ASP A 145 5.99 -11.94 9.11
CA ASP A 145 6.49 -11.49 7.81
C ASP A 145 6.82 -12.67 6.90
N ALA A 146 7.53 -13.68 7.42
CA ALA A 146 7.86 -14.89 6.67
C ALA A 146 6.60 -15.65 6.20
N ALA A 147 5.60 -15.77 7.08
CA ALA A 147 4.30 -16.34 6.72
C ALA A 147 3.61 -15.53 5.62
N THR A 148 3.68 -14.20 5.69
CA THR A 148 3.15 -13.30 4.66
C THR A 148 3.85 -13.51 3.31
N HIS A 149 5.18 -13.65 3.30
CA HIS A 149 5.96 -13.95 2.08
C HIS A 149 5.52 -15.28 1.45
N ILE A 150 5.35 -16.31 2.27
CA ILE A 150 4.97 -17.65 1.79
C ILE A 150 3.56 -17.62 1.19
N VAL A 151 2.60 -17.01 1.87
CA VAL A 151 1.22 -16.89 1.37
C VAL A 151 1.20 -16.07 0.07
N TRP A 152 1.93 -14.95 0.02
CA TRP A 152 2.03 -14.10 -1.17
C TRP A 152 2.59 -14.87 -2.38
N ASN A 153 3.76 -15.48 -2.24
CA ASN A 153 4.42 -16.18 -3.35
C ASN A 153 3.59 -17.36 -3.87
N ARG A 154 2.93 -18.10 -2.98
CA ARG A 154 2.01 -19.17 -3.40
C ARG A 154 0.84 -18.65 -4.24
N LEU A 155 0.34 -17.47 -3.92
CA LEU A 155 -0.73 -16.84 -4.72
C LEU A 155 -0.22 -16.33 -6.05
N VAL A 156 1.03 -15.87 -6.14
CA VAL A 156 1.67 -15.47 -7.42
C VAL A 156 1.91 -16.70 -8.31
N GLU A 157 2.35 -17.81 -7.74
CA GLU A 157 2.61 -19.06 -8.47
C GLU A 157 1.32 -19.76 -8.92
N ASN A 158 0.22 -19.56 -8.18
CA ASN A 158 -1.07 -20.11 -8.54
C ASN A 158 -1.71 -19.31 -9.69
N LYS A 159 -2.17 -20.00 -10.74
CA LYS A 159 -2.81 -19.37 -11.90
C LYS A 159 -4.28 -19.01 -11.66
N ASP A 160 -4.93 -19.67 -10.72
CA ASP A 160 -6.38 -19.55 -10.48
C ASP A 160 -6.71 -18.43 -9.49
N MET A 161 -5.78 -18.06 -8.62
CA MET A 161 -5.94 -16.99 -7.65
C MET A 161 -4.87 -15.93 -7.82
N LYS A 162 -5.21 -14.70 -7.45
CA LYS A 162 -4.34 -13.54 -7.59
C LYS A 162 -4.15 -12.90 -6.23
N PRO A 163 -2.92 -12.51 -5.82
CA PRO A 163 -2.68 -11.80 -4.56
C PRO A 163 -3.64 -10.63 -4.38
N SER A 164 -3.85 -9.83 -5.44
CA SER A 164 -4.73 -8.66 -5.38
C SER A 164 -6.20 -8.95 -5.05
N LYS A 165 -6.67 -10.18 -5.30
CA LYS A 165 -8.06 -10.59 -5.06
C LYS A 165 -8.25 -11.19 -3.67
N VAL A 166 -7.20 -11.74 -3.09
CA VAL A 166 -7.25 -12.54 -1.85
C VAL A 166 -6.73 -11.75 -0.66
N LEU A 167 -5.67 -10.96 -0.87
CA LEU A 167 -4.97 -10.25 0.20
C LEU A 167 -5.42 -8.79 0.28
N GLY A 168 -5.24 -8.20 1.47
CA GLY A 168 -5.56 -6.82 1.77
C GLY A 168 -4.30 -5.98 2.02
N ARG A 169 -4.46 -4.98 2.89
CA ARG A 169 -3.45 -3.96 3.16
C ARG A 169 -2.22 -4.55 3.83
N LYS A 170 -2.41 -5.42 4.84
CA LYS A 170 -1.33 -5.94 5.69
C LYS A 170 -0.28 -6.67 4.85
N SER A 171 -0.74 -7.55 3.96
CA SER A 171 0.18 -8.27 3.07
C SER A 171 0.83 -7.36 2.03
N LEU A 172 0.08 -6.36 1.52
CA LEU A 172 0.63 -5.45 0.52
C LEU A 172 1.77 -4.60 1.08
N ILE A 173 1.71 -4.16 2.35
CA ILE A 173 2.80 -3.41 2.99
C ILE A 173 4.12 -4.19 2.92
N VAL A 174 4.06 -5.49 3.21
CA VAL A 174 5.24 -6.38 3.17
C VAL A 174 5.75 -6.56 1.74
N ALA A 175 4.86 -6.68 0.76
CA ALA A 175 5.20 -6.89 -0.64
C ALA A 175 5.61 -5.61 -1.40
N TRP A 176 5.15 -4.44 -0.93
CA TRP A 176 5.23 -3.18 -1.66
C TRP A 176 6.66 -2.75 -2.04
N PRO A 177 7.68 -2.86 -1.16
CA PRO A 177 9.04 -2.48 -1.52
C PRO A 177 9.58 -3.22 -2.74
N TYR A 178 9.26 -4.52 -2.88
CA TYR A 178 9.68 -5.35 -4.01
C TYR A 178 8.95 -5.00 -5.31
N ILE A 179 7.65 -4.67 -5.19
CA ILE A 179 6.83 -4.23 -6.32
C ILE A 179 7.31 -2.87 -6.83
N GLN A 180 7.55 -1.93 -5.91
CA GLN A 180 8.06 -0.60 -6.22
C GLN A 180 9.44 -0.68 -6.88
N GLU A 181 10.34 -1.51 -6.38
CA GLU A 181 11.65 -1.74 -6.99
C GLU A 181 11.52 -2.32 -8.41
N SER A 182 10.59 -3.26 -8.63
CA SER A 182 10.32 -3.81 -9.96
C SER A 182 9.84 -2.74 -10.95
N PHE A 183 9.00 -1.80 -10.51
CA PHE A 183 8.58 -0.65 -11.32
C PHE A 183 9.73 0.32 -11.60
N ARG A 184 10.52 0.65 -10.57
CA ARG A 184 11.69 1.54 -10.68
C ARG A 184 12.68 1.03 -11.73
N ARG A 185 13.04 -0.26 -11.65
CA ARG A 185 13.89 -0.94 -12.66
C ARG A 185 13.35 -0.81 -14.07
N GLY A 186 12.02 -0.87 -14.25
CA GLY A 186 11.38 -0.73 -15.55
C GLY A 186 11.46 0.67 -16.16
N VAL A 187 11.60 1.70 -15.33
CA VAL A 187 11.84 3.08 -15.76
C VAL A 187 13.30 3.25 -16.16
N ASP A 188 14.21 2.78 -15.31
CA ASP A 188 15.67 2.95 -15.44
C ASP A 188 16.25 2.14 -16.61
N SER A 189 15.70 0.96 -16.93
CA SER A 189 16.20 0.08 -18.00
C SER A 189 16.19 0.72 -19.40
N ASN A 190 15.60 1.91 -19.55
CA ASN A 190 15.51 2.66 -20.80
C ASN A 190 16.48 3.84 -20.89
N GLU A 191 17.27 4.13 -19.85
CA GLU A 191 18.27 5.20 -19.85
C GLU A 191 19.57 4.63 -19.31
N GLU A 192 20.66 4.73 -20.08
CA GLU A 192 22.02 4.60 -19.54
C GLU A 192 22.22 5.73 -18.54
N CYS A 193 21.83 5.52 -17.27
CA CYS A 193 21.86 6.56 -16.24
C CYS A 193 23.02 6.33 -15.27
N THR A 194 23.85 7.36 -15.21
CA THR A 194 25.04 7.54 -14.39
C THR A 194 24.77 7.53 -12.89
N ASP A 195 25.77 7.03 -12.16
CA ASP A 195 25.85 6.89 -10.72
C ASP A 195 25.35 8.13 -9.95
N ASP A 196 24.17 8.05 -9.33
CA ASP A 196 23.87 8.92 -8.20
C ASP A 196 23.32 8.10 -7.02
N ALA A 197 24.14 8.09 -5.97
CA ALA A 197 24.00 7.24 -4.80
C ALA A 197 22.97 7.84 -3.85
N SER A 198 21.76 7.28 -3.82
CA SER A 198 20.76 7.61 -2.81
C SER A 198 20.17 6.37 -2.15
N ARG A 199 20.43 6.33 -0.82
CA ARG A 199 19.75 5.66 0.31
C ARG A 199 19.97 4.14 0.54
N ASN A 200 20.49 3.83 1.74
CA ASN A 200 20.90 2.50 2.23
C ASN A 200 19.81 1.41 2.24
N ALA A 201 18.53 1.75 2.44
CA ALA A 201 17.45 0.75 2.42
C ALA A 201 17.16 0.22 1.00
N ASP A 202 17.36 1.07 -0.02
CA ASP A 202 17.28 0.65 -1.43
C ASP A 202 18.44 -0.27 -1.79
N ALA A 203 19.58 -0.21 -1.10
CA ALA A 203 20.77 -0.97 -1.48
C ALA A 203 20.53 -2.49 -1.43
N LEU A 204 19.77 -2.98 -0.44
CA LEU A 204 19.41 -4.39 -0.33
C LEU A 204 18.42 -4.81 -1.44
N LEU A 205 17.47 -3.96 -1.80
CA LEU A 205 16.53 -4.27 -2.87
C LEU A 205 17.20 -4.21 -4.26
N ARG A 206 18.20 -3.33 -4.41
CA ARG A 206 19.02 -3.19 -5.62
C ARG A 206 19.98 -4.36 -5.83
N SER A 207 20.39 -5.07 -4.76
CA SER A 207 21.31 -6.21 -4.89
C SER A 207 20.65 -7.46 -5.49
N TYR A 208 19.33 -7.57 -5.44
CA TYR A 208 18.63 -8.71 -6.06
C TYR A 208 18.79 -8.71 -7.58
N SER A 209 19.03 -9.89 -8.16
CA SER A 209 19.16 -10.06 -9.60
C SER A 209 17.87 -9.69 -10.35
N THR A 210 18.00 -9.35 -11.63
CA THR A 210 16.86 -9.11 -12.54
C THR A 210 15.98 -10.35 -12.70
N GLU A 211 16.52 -11.54 -12.46
CA GLU A 211 15.77 -12.80 -12.47
C GLU A 211 14.79 -12.90 -11.29
N LEU A 212 15.21 -12.43 -10.11
CA LEU A 212 14.37 -12.45 -8.90
C LEU A 212 13.37 -11.29 -8.86
N LEU A 213 13.79 -10.10 -9.28
CA LEU A 213 12.96 -8.90 -9.37
C LEU A 213 12.98 -8.37 -10.81
N PRO A 214 12.11 -8.91 -11.68
CA PRO A 214 12.05 -8.50 -13.08
C PRO A 214 11.56 -7.07 -13.22
N ALA A 215 12.17 -6.34 -14.16
CA ALA A 215 11.78 -4.97 -14.47
C ALA A 215 10.37 -4.92 -15.07
N ILE A 216 9.52 -4.04 -14.55
CA ILE A 216 8.17 -3.81 -15.07
C ILE A 216 8.13 -2.44 -15.73
N ALA A 217 8.27 -2.44 -17.06
CA ALA A 217 8.27 -1.22 -17.86
C ALA A 217 6.97 -0.40 -17.70
N PRO A 218 7.01 0.94 -17.84
CA PRO A 218 5.82 1.79 -17.89
C PRO A 218 4.81 1.30 -18.94
N PRO A 219 3.50 1.56 -18.77
CA PRO A 219 2.53 1.25 -19.81
C PRO A 219 2.80 2.05 -21.09
N GLN A 220 2.53 1.45 -22.25
CA GLN A 220 2.74 2.10 -23.55
C GLN A 220 1.91 3.37 -23.67
N GLY A 221 2.55 4.47 -24.08
CA GLY A 221 1.91 5.77 -24.27
C GLY A 221 1.74 6.58 -22.98
N ILE A 222 2.23 6.09 -21.84
CA ILE A 222 2.28 6.84 -20.58
C ILE A 222 3.70 7.35 -20.38
N GLU A 223 3.83 8.64 -20.07
CA GLU A 223 5.11 9.24 -19.73
C GLU A 223 5.70 8.62 -18.47
N LYS A 224 7.04 8.49 -18.42
CA LYS A 224 7.76 7.89 -17.29
C LYS A 224 7.40 8.57 -15.97
N ASP A 225 7.45 9.90 -15.93
CA ASP A 225 7.15 10.69 -14.73
C ASP A 225 5.72 10.47 -14.24
N ALA A 226 4.75 10.42 -15.15
CA ALA A 226 3.36 10.18 -14.80
C ALA A 226 3.15 8.77 -14.20
N TRP A 227 3.87 7.77 -14.73
CA TRP A 227 3.89 6.44 -14.16
C TRP A 227 4.54 6.41 -12.77
N ILE A 228 5.69 7.07 -12.60
CA ILE A 228 6.40 7.22 -11.31
C ILE A 228 5.49 7.85 -10.27
N ALA A 229 4.88 8.98 -10.60
CA ALA A 229 3.97 9.67 -9.71
C ALA A 229 2.79 8.76 -9.31
N TYR A 230 2.21 8.02 -10.27
CA TYR A 230 1.05 7.17 -10.03
C TYR A 230 1.33 6.05 -9.03
N TYR A 231 2.39 5.25 -9.23
CA TYR A 231 2.67 4.17 -8.28
C TYR A 231 3.23 4.72 -6.96
N THR A 232 3.98 5.82 -6.97
CA THR A 232 4.55 6.43 -5.76
C THR A 232 3.44 6.98 -4.86
N GLU A 233 2.45 7.67 -5.42
CA GLU A 233 1.31 8.14 -4.64
C GLU A 233 0.53 6.96 -4.04
N PHE A 234 0.25 5.91 -4.82
CA PHE A 234 -0.44 4.73 -4.28
C PHE A 234 0.32 4.11 -3.09
N GLY A 235 1.65 4.00 -3.20
CA GLY A 235 2.52 3.55 -2.11
C GLY A 235 2.51 4.47 -0.88
N ASN A 236 2.50 5.79 -1.10
CA ASN A 236 2.39 6.78 -0.02
C ASN A 236 1.06 6.65 0.72
N LEU A 237 -0.05 6.46 0.00
CA LEU A 237 -1.37 6.23 0.59
C LEU A 237 -1.43 4.91 1.37
N LEU A 238 -0.74 3.87 0.88
CA LEU A 238 -0.59 2.60 1.60
C LEU A 238 0.13 2.79 2.95
N ASN A 239 1.30 3.45 2.94
CA ASN A 239 2.12 3.65 4.14
C ASN A 239 1.47 4.60 5.16
N LYS A 240 0.79 5.66 4.69
CA LYS A 240 0.09 6.60 5.55
C LYS A 240 -1.02 5.92 6.35
N ALA A 241 -1.70 4.95 5.75
CA ALA A 241 -2.74 4.20 6.43
C ALA A 241 -2.21 3.40 7.64
N CYS A 242 -0.94 2.99 7.64
CA CYS A 242 -0.30 2.29 8.77
C CYS A 242 -0.13 3.22 9.97
N GLN A 243 0.39 4.42 9.74
CA GLN A 243 0.75 5.37 10.80
C GLN A 243 -0.48 5.88 11.57
N ASN A 244 -1.63 5.95 10.90
CA ASN A 244 -2.88 6.42 11.48
C ASN A 244 -3.51 5.43 12.49
N ASP A 245 -3.20 4.14 12.40
CA ASP A 245 -3.77 3.15 13.33
C ASP A 245 -3.13 3.23 14.72
N GLU A 246 -1.85 3.60 14.77
CA GLU A 246 -1.06 3.73 16.00
C GLU A 246 -1.25 5.10 16.66
N ASN A 247 -1.33 6.16 15.85
CA ASN A 247 -1.52 7.53 16.32
C ASN A 247 -2.98 7.96 16.17
N LYS A 248 -3.87 7.49 17.04
CA LYS A 248 -5.22 8.06 17.27
C LYS A 248 -5.15 9.46 17.93
N GLN A 249 -4.20 10.29 17.52
CA GLN A 249 -4.03 11.62 18.06
C GLN A 249 -5.12 12.53 17.46
N LYS A 250 -5.76 13.29 18.35
CA LYS A 250 -6.93 14.14 18.09
C LYS A 250 -6.80 14.96 16.81
N ASP A 251 -7.70 14.66 15.87
CA ASP A 251 -8.48 15.64 15.11
C ASP A 251 -7.75 16.88 14.57
N ASP A 252 -6.73 16.69 13.74
CA ASP A 252 -6.50 17.63 12.64
C ASP A 252 -7.65 17.44 11.62
N GLU A 253 -8.83 17.98 11.93
CA GLU A 253 -10.06 17.84 11.14
C GLU A 253 -9.95 18.39 9.71
N GLU A 254 -8.88 19.15 9.44
CA GLU A 254 -8.70 19.88 8.19
C GLU A 254 -7.99 19.08 7.09
N ASN A 255 -7.20 18.07 7.43
CA ASN A 255 -6.47 17.31 6.42
C ASN A 255 -7.34 16.17 5.85
N GLU A 256 -7.70 16.31 4.58
CA GLU A 256 -8.35 15.26 3.80
C GLU A 256 -7.40 14.07 3.65
N ASP A 257 -7.68 12.99 4.38
CA ASP A 257 -6.83 11.80 4.37
C ASP A 257 -7.34 10.78 3.35
N ASP A 258 -6.79 10.85 2.15
CA ASP A 258 -7.15 9.95 1.05
C ASP A 258 -6.82 8.48 1.33
N SER A 259 -5.91 8.19 2.25
CA SER A 259 -5.60 6.80 2.62
C SER A 259 -6.82 6.08 3.20
N LYS A 260 -7.69 6.80 3.92
CA LYS A 260 -8.95 6.26 4.47
C LYS A 260 -9.96 5.92 3.39
N LEU A 261 -9.93 6.58 2.24
CA LEU A 261 -10.83 6.26 1.11
C LEU A 261 -10.48 4.91 0.49
N LEU A 262 -9.18 4.56 0.48
CA LEU A 262 -8.69 3.33 -0.14
C LEU A 262 -8.83 2.12 0.80
N TRP A 263 -8.54 2.31 2.07
CA TRP A 263 -8.31 1.21 3.02
C TRP A 263 -9.37 1.05 4.12
N SER A 264 -10.45 1.83 4.08
CA SER A 264 -11.57 1.63 5.00
C SER A 264 -12.44 0.44 4.57
N ALA A 265 -12.98 -0.28 5.57
CA ALA A 265 -13.85 -1.42 5.35
C ALA A 265 -15.16 -1.04 4.61
N ASP A 266 -15.62 0.20 4.77
CA ASP A 266 -16.81 0.75 4.12
C ASP A 266 -16.50 1.36 2.74
N LYS A 267 -15.29 1.14 2.20
CA LYS A 267 -14.86 1.65 0.89
C LYS A 267 -14.89 3.17 0.79
N GLY A 268 -14.67 3.86 1.92
CA GLY A 268 -14.55 5.30 1.99
C GLY A 268 -15.89 6.02 2.10
N VAL A 269 -17.02 5.32 2.24
CA VAL A 269 -18.35 5.94 2.31
C VAL A 269 -18.44 6.94 3.46
N SER A 270 -18.00 6.56 4.67
CA SER A 270 -18.02 7.45 5.83
C SER A 270 -17.09 8.64 5.68
N GLU A 271 -15.92 8.45 5.06
CA GLU A 271 -14.98 9.55 4.82
C GLU A 271 -15.50 10.52 3.74
N LEU A 272 -16.15 10.01 2.69
CA LEU A 272 -16.82 10.84 1.68
C LEU A 272 -17.96 11.63 2.30
N GLN A 273 -18.80 11.01 3.12
CA GLN A 273 -19.86 11.71 3.85
C GLN A 273 -19.27 12.80 4.76
N ARG A 274 -18.20 12.49 5.51
CA ARG A 274 -17.52 13.48 6.36
C ARG A 274 -16.99 14.67 5.53
N ARG A 275 -16.43 14.41 4.34
CA ARG A 275 -15.99 15.48 3.41
C ARG A 275 -17.17 16.31 2.91
N GLN A 276 -18.27 15.67 2.54
CA GLN A 276 -19.48 16.37 2.10
C GLN A 276 -20.02 17.27 3.21
N ASP A 277 -20.15 16.76 4.44
CA ASP A 277 -20.64 17.53 5.59
C ASP A 277 -19.73 18.73 5.88
N ARG A 278 -18.39 18.56 5.79
CA ARG A 278 -17.43 19.66 5.93
C ARG A 278 -17.61 20.73 4.85
N ARG A 279 -17.82 20.34 3.60
CA ARG A 279 -18.05 21.28 2.49
C ARG A 279 -19.34 22.06 2.69
N THR A 280 -20.42 21.39 3.09
CA THR A 280 -21.70 22.03 3.41
C THR A 280 -21.55 23.04 4.55
N LYS A 281 -20.89 22.64 5.66
CA LYS A 281 -20.62 23.55 6.79
C LYS A 281 -19.80 24.77 6.38
N ARG A 282 -18.75 24.60 5.56
CA ARG A 282 -17.94 25.72 5.06
C ARG A 282 -18.76 26.65 4.16
N ALA A 283 -19.63 26.11 3.31
CA ALA A 283 -20.53 26.90 2.49
C ALA A 283 -21.52 27.71 3.35
N GLU A 284 -22.10 27.10 4.39
CA GLU A 284 -22.98 27.78 5.35
C GLU A 284 -22.28 28.94 6.05
N VAL A 285 -21.04 28.73 6.55
CA VAL A 285 -20.24 29.79 7.19
C VAL A 285 -19.99 30.96 6.24
N LEU A 286 -19.64 30.69 4.97
CA LEU A 286 -19.43 31.74 3.97
C LEU A 286 -20.71 32.54 3.68
N THR A 287 -21.86 31.87 3.61
CA THR A 287 -23.15 32.58 3.41
C THR A 287 -23.55 33.43 4.62
N GLN A 288 -23.24 32.98 5.85
CA GLN A 288 -23.48 33.76 7.06
C GLN A 288 -22.58 35.00 7.11
N SER A 289 -21.28 34.85 6.88
CA SER A 289 -20.34 35.98 6.86
C SER A 289 -20.68 37.02 5.78
N SER A 290 -21.19 36.60 4.62
CA SER A 290 -21.63 37.53 3.57
C SER A 290 -22.88 38.32 3.97
N ASN A 291 -23.79 37.73 4.75
CA ASN A 291 -24.97 38.43 5.25
C ASN A 291 -24.60 39.45 6.33
N ASP A 292 -23.68 39.10 7.24
CA ASP A 292 -23.26 40.01 8.31
C ASP A 292 -22.55 41.27 7.75
N GLN A 293 -21.71 41.11 6.72
CA GLN A 293 -21.07 42.25 6.03
C GLN A 293 -22.08 43.18 5.33
N ALA A 294 -23.15 42.62 4.76
CA ALA A 294 -24.20 43.42 4.12
C ALA A 294 -24.98 44.26 5.14
N VAL A 295 -25.23 43.71 6.33
CA VAL A 295 -25.90 44.41 7.44
C VAL A 295 -25.01 45.53 7.99
N GLU A 296 -23.72 45.29 8.24
CA GLU A 296 -22.79 46.33 8.72
C GLU A 296 -22.62 47.49 7.72
N SER A 297 -22.61 47.19 6.42
CA SER A 297 -22.55 48.23 5.37
C SER A 297 -23.80 49.11 5.33
N SER A 298 -24.98 48.53 5.61
CA SER A 298 -26.24 49.27 5.67
C SER A 298 -26.36 50.18 6.89
N MET A 299 -25.72 49.83 8.02
CA MET A 299 -25.72 50.66 9.22
C MET A 299 -24.72 51.82 9.17
N SER A 300 -23.63 51.71 8.40
CA SER A 300 -22.59 52.76 8.33
C SER A 300 -22.93 53.92 7.36
N THR A 301 -24.06 53.85 6.65
CA THR A 301 -24.48 54.84 5.65
C THR A 301 -25.66 55.73 6.09
N SER A 302 -26.12 55.57 7.34
CA SER A 302 -27.13 56.42 7.98
C SER A 302 -26.51 57.33 9.03
#